data_AF-A0AAN0VKT9-F1
#
_entry.id   AF-A0AAN0VKT9-F1
#
_cell.length_a   1.000
_cell.length_b   1.000
_cell.length_c   1.000
_cell.angle_alpha   90.00
_cell.angle_beta   90.00
_cell.angle_gamma   90.00
#
_symmetry.space_group_name_H-M   'P 1'
#
loop_
_entity.id
_entity.type
_entity.pdbx_description
1 polymer ?
#
loop_
_entity_poly.entity_id
_entity_poly.type
_entity_poly.pdbx_seq_one_letter_code
_entity_poly.pdbx_strand_id
1 'polypeptide(L)'
;MTAFPKLGAIWVYLAASPLLGLTITLLAYLFAQAVYAKARFNPLANPVLIAVAVIVVLLTVTHTPYPTYFEGAQFVHFLLGPATVALALPLYRQWSKLRRSALPLLIGLLAGSLTAIVSAVGIAALFGASHQTIASLAPKSATTPIAMAVAAEIGGIPSLTAVLVISTGIFGAVCARGILNALRIDEPAVRGFALGVASHGIGTARAFQVGEEAGAFAGLGMGLNGVLTAFVVPILLPVLSRWI
;
A
#
# COMPACT_ATOMS: atom_id res chain seq x y z
N MET A 1 4.35 25.53 -17.81
CA MET A 1 3.76 26.14 -16.61
C MET A 1 2.33 25.64 -16.47
N THR A 2 2.12 24.52 -15.79
CA THR A 2 0.79 23.91 -15.63
C THR A 2 0.05 24.60 -14.49
N ALA A 3 -1.07 25.24 -14.82
CA ALA A 3 -1.93 25.91 -13.87
C ALA A 3 -2.51 24.90 -12.89
N PHE A 4 -2.23 25.07 -11.59
CA PHE A 4 -3.00 24.39 -10.55
C PHE A 4 -4.47 24.77 -10.75
N PRO A 5 -5.40 23.81 -10.94
CA PRO A 5 -6.81 24.14 -10.97
C PRO A 5 -7.15 24.86 -9.67
N LYS A 6 -7.81 26.02 -9.77
CA LYS A 6 -8.28 26.78 -8.60
C LYS A 6 -9.03 25.80 -7.70
N LEU A 7 -8.70 25.72 -6.42
CA LEU A 7 -9.31 24.76 -5.47
C LEU A 7 -10.85 24.73 -5.55
N GLY A 8 -11.48 25.86 -5.88
CA GLY A 8 -12.92 25.95 -6.14
C GLY A 8 -13.42 25.11 -7.33
N ALA A 9 -12.65 24.95 -8.40
CA ALA A 9 -13.00 24.10 -9.53
C ALA A 9 -12.96 22.61 -9.17
N ILE A 10 -12.00 22.19 -8.32
CA ILE A 10 -11.96 20.83 -7.76
C ILE A 10 -13.21 20.61 -6.89
N TRP A 11 -13.56 21.57 -6.04
CA TRP A 11 -14.72 21.45 -5.15
C TRP A 11 -16.05 21.37 -5.89
N VAL A 12 -16.25 22.21 -6.91
CA VAL A 12 -17.46 22.17 -7.76
C VAL A 12 -17.53 20.87 -8.57
N TYR A 13 -16.40 20.38 -9.10
CA TYR A 13 -16.34 19.10 -9.80
C TYR A 13 -16.65 17.92 -8.87
N LEU A 14 -16.11 17.91 -7.65
CA LEU A 14 -16.39 16.90 -6.63
C LEU A 14 -17.84 16.94 -6.12
N ALA A 15 -18.45 18.13 -6.04
CA ALA A 15 -19.85 18.29 -5.64
C ALA A 15 -20.85 17.95 -6.75
N ALA A 16 -20.45 18.11 -8.03
CA ALA A 16 -21.29 17.86 -9.20
C ALA A 16 -21.13 16.44 -9.79
N SER A 17 -20.08 15.70 -9.40
CA SER A 17 -19.83 14.36 -9.93
C SER A 17 -20.78 13.32 -9.33
N PRO A 18 -21.14 12.25 -10.07
CA PRO A 18 -22.01 11.20 -9.56
C PRO A 18 -21.36 10.50 -8.35
N LEU A 19 -21.82 10.82 -7.14
CA LEU A 19 -21.34 10.24 -5.87
C LEU A 19 -21.65 8.74 -5.71
N LEU A 20 -22.22 8.12 -6.74
CA LEU A 20 -22.55 6.70 -6.78
C LEU A 20 -21.29 5.84 -6.58
N GLY A 21 -20.17 6.18 -7.23
CA GLY A 21 -18.91 5.44 -7.07
C GLY A 21 -18.45 5.43 -5.62
N LEU A 22 -18.33 6.63 -5.02
CA LEU A 22 -18.03 6.82 -3.60
C LEU A 22 -18.99 6.04 -2.69
N THR A 23 -20.29 6.14 -2.94
CA THR A 23 -21.32 5.49 -2.13
C THR A 23 -21.15 3.97 -2.18
N ILE A 24 -20.93 3.40 -3.37
CA ILE A 24 -20.64 1.97 -3.55
C ILE A 24 -19.37 1.58 -2.80
N THR A 25 -18.29 2.36 -2.91
CA THR A 25 -17.04 2.10 -2.20
C THR A 25 -17.26 2.03 -0.68
N LEU A 26 -17.98 3.01 -0.13
CA LEU A 26 -18.27 3.10 1.30
C LEU A 26 -19.17 1.95 1.75
N LEU A 27 -20.24 1.64 1.02
CA LEU A 27 -21.13 0.52 1.34
C LEU A 27 -20.42 -0.83 1.27
N ALA A 28 -19.61 -1.05 0.23
CA ALA A 28 -18.81 -2.27 0.09
C ALA A 28 -17.81 -2.40 1.26
N TYR A 29 -17.16 -1.31 1.66
CA TYR A 29 -16.25 -1.32 2.80
C TYR A 29 -16.97 -1.52 4.14
N LEU A 30 -18.12 -0.88 4.36
CA LEU A 30 -18.92 -1.07 5.57
C LEU A 30 -19.45 -2.51 5.68
N PHE A 31 -19.91 -3.08 4.57
CA PHE A 31 -20.27 -4.49 4.48
C PHE A 31 -19.06 -5.38 4.82
N ALA A 32 -17.91 -5.12 4.22
CA ALA A 32 -16.67 -5.84 4.50
C ALA A 32 -16.26 -5.77 5.97
N GLN A 33 -16.40 -4.59 6.60
CA GLN A 33 -16.15 -4.38 8.02
C GLN A 33 -17.14 -5.15 8.90
N ALA A 34 -18.42 -5.22 8.52
CA ALA A 34 -19.42 -6.02 9.24
C ALA A 34 -19.10 -7.52 9.16
N VAL A 35 -18.69 -8.01 7.98
CA VAL A 35 -18.21 -9.40 7.81
C VAL A 35 -16.96 -9.64 8.66
N TYR A 36 -16.02 -8.70 8.66
CA TYR A 36 -14.79 -8.79 9.44
C TYR A 36 -15.05 -8.86 10.96
N ALA A 37 -15.98 -8.04 11.46
CA ALA A 37 -16.43 -8.07 12.85
C ALA A 37 -17.13 -9.39 13.20
N LYS A 38 -18.03 -9.88 12.32
CA LYS A 38 -18.71 -11.18 12.48
C LYS A 38 -17.72 -12.35 12.49
N ALA A 39 -16.63 -12.23 11.73
CA ALA A 39 -15.52 -13.18 11.71
C ALA A 39 -14.56 -13.04 12.93
N ARG A 40 -14.96 -12.30 13.98
CA ARG A 40 -14.16 -12.04 15.19
C ARG A 40 -12.77 -11.47 14.89
N PHE A 41 -12.71 -10.54 13.93
CA PHE A 41 -11.48 -9.87 13.55
C PHE A 41 -10.39 -10.82 13.00
N ASN A 42 -10.78 -11.97 12.45
CA ASN A 42 -9.86 -12.91 11.79
C ASN A 42 -9.19 -12.25 10.57
N PRO A 43 -7.84 -12.18 10.51
CA PRO A 43 -7.11 -11.54 9.41
C PRO A 43 -7.51 -12.04 8.02
N LEU A 44 -7.96 -13.30 7.88
CA LEU A 44 -8.45 -13.85 6.61
C LEU A 44 -9.68 -13.12 6.06
N ALA A 45 -10.52 -12.55 6.92
CA ALA A 45 -11.65 -11.71 6.54
C ALA A 45 -11.22 -10.25 6.34
N ASN A 46 -10.14 -10.02 5.59
CA ASN A 46 -9.56 -8.70 5.39
C ASN A 46 -10.58 -7.74 4.72
N PRO A 47 -10.93 -6.60 5.35
CA PRO A 47 -11.95 -5.70 4.83
C PRO A 47 -11.64 -5.12 3.45
N VAL A 48 -10.36 -4.87 3.15
CA VAL A 48 -9.93 -4.34 1.84
C VAL A 48 -10.16 -5.40 0.76
N LEU A 49 -9.76 -6.64 1.03
CA LEU A 49 -9.94 -7.74 0.08
C LEU A 49 -11.43 -7.99 -0.21
N ILE A 50 -12.26 -8.04 0.83
CA ILE A 50 -13.70 -8.24 0.69
C ILE A 50 -14.33 -7.08 -0.09
N ALA A 51 -13.99 -5.83 0.23
CA ALA A 51 -14.53 -4.66 -0.47
C ALA A 51 -14.14 -4.67 -1.96
N VAL A 52 -12.87 -4.97 -2.28
CA VAL A 52 -12.40 -5.11 -3.67
C VAL A 52 -13.17 -6.21 -4.40
N ALA A 53 -13.34 -7.38 -3.78
CA ALA A 53 -14.09 -8.48 -4.38
C ALA A 53 -15.55 -8.09 -4.66
N VAL A 54 -16.22 -7.43 -3.71
CA VAL A 54 -17.60 -6.94 -3.88
C VAL A 54 -17.70 -5.94 -5.04
N ILE A 55 -16.78 -4.97 -5.11
CA ILE A 55 -16.76 -3.97 -6.18
C ILE A 55 -16.50 -4.62 -7.54
N VAL A 56 -15.52 -5.53 -7.63
CA VAL A 56 -15.21 -6.25 -8.88
C VAL A 56 -16.42 -7.07 -9.36
N VAL A 57 -17.08 -7.80 -8.46
CA VAL A 57 -18.29 -8.56 -8.80
C VAL A 57 -19.39 -7.63 -9.29
N LEU A 58 -19.64 -6.53 -8.56
CA LEU A 58 -20.67 -5.56 -8.93
C LEU A 58 -20.43 -4.99 -10.33
N LEU A 59 -19.23 -4.46 -10.60
CA LEU A 59 -18.88 -3.87 -11.89
C LEU A 59 -18.96 -4.89 -13.03
N THR A 60 -18.58 -6.14 -12.76
CA THR A 60 -18.65 -7.22 -13.75
C THR A 60 -20.11 -7.57 -14.08
N VAL A 61 -20.96 -7.74 -13.07
CA VAL A 61 -22.39 -8.07 -13.25
C VAL A 61 -23.15 -6.92 -13.91
N THR A 62 -22.82 -5.67 -13.60
CA THR A 62 -23.46 -4.50 -14.21
C THR A 62 -22.81 -4.06 -15.53
N HIS A 63 -21.79 -4.78 -16.01
CA HIS A 63 -20.98 -4.43 -17.18
C HIS A 63 -20.48 -2.97 -17.16
N THR A 64 -20.18 -2.44 -15.97
CA THR A 64 -19.76 -1.05 -15.80
C THR A 64 -18.24 -0.93 -15.95
N PRO A 65 -17.74 -0.12 -16.90
CA PRO A 65 -16.30 0.11 -17.03
C PRO A 65 -15.69 0.70 -15.75
N TYR A 66 -14.51 0.22 -15.35
CA TYR A 66 -13.80 0.74 -14.17
C TYR A 66 -13.60 2.28 -14.19
N PRO A 67 -13.24 2.92 -15.33
CA PRO A 67 -13.11 4.38 -15.36
C PRO A 67 -14.38 5.12 -14.94
N THR A 68 -15.55 4.62 -15.34
CA THR A 68 -16.86 5.20 -14.96
C THR A 68 -17.11 5.10 -13.45
N TYR A 69 -16.75 3.98 -12.83
CA TYR A 69 -16.79 3.86 -11.36
C TYR A 69 -15.79 4.82 -10.68
N PHE A 70 -14.58 4.92 -11.23
CA PHE A 70 -13.50 5.71 -10.67
C PHE A 70 -13.79 7.21 -10.72
N GLU A 71 -14.49 7.71 -11.74
CA GLU A 71 -15.00 9.09 -11.81
C GLU A 71 -15.87 9.44 -10.59
N GLY A 72 -16.74 8.52 -10.16
CA GLY A 72 -17.57 8.70 -8.96
C GLY A 72 -16.84 8.49 -7.63
N ALA A 73 -15.63 7.91 -7.65
CA ALA A 73 -14.83 7.62 -6.46
C ALA A 73 -13.67 8.61 -6.23
N GLN A 74 -13.56 9.66 -7.05
CA GLN A 74 -12.48 10.67 -6.99
C GLN A 74 -12.33 11.31 -5.60
N PHE A 75 -13.41 11.42 -4.82
CA PHE A 75 -13.35 12.00 -3.48
C PHE A 75 -12.44 11.19 -2.54
N VAL A 76 -12.53 9.86 -2.54
CA VAL A 76 -11.64 9.00 -1.73
C VAL A 76 -10.21 9.10 -2.24
N HIS A 77 -10.04 9.15 -3.56
CA HIS A 77 -8.72 9.30 -4.18
C HIS A 77 -8.05 10.63 -3.78
N PHE A 78 -8.80 11.73 -3.80
CA PHE A 78 -8.35 13.04 -3.32
C PHE A 78 -7.95 13.01 -1.85
N LEU A 79 -8.74 12.34 -0.99
CA LEU A 79 -8.47 12.19 0.44
C LEU A 79 -7.17 11.43 0.76
N LEU A 80 -6.56 10.72 -0.20
CA LEU A 80 -5.27 10.06 0.02
C LEU A 80 -4.15 11.06 0.36
N GLY A 81 -4.17 12.25 -0.25
CA GLY A 81 -3.20 13.31 0.04
C GLY A 81 -3.31 13.80 1.49
N PRO A 82 -4.47 14.34 1.90
CA PRO A 82 -4.73 14.74 3.28
C PRO A 82 -4.51 13.61 4.30
N ALA A 83 -4.93 12.38 4.00
CA ALA A 83 -4.70 11.24 4.88
C ALA A 83 -3.21 10.97 5.10
N THR A 84 -2.39 11.06 4.04
CA THR A 84 -0.94 10.88 4.13
C THR A 84 -0.30 11.99 4.98
N VAL A 85 -0.74 13.23 4.83
CA VAL A 85 -0.28 14.35 5.68
C VAL A 85 -0.73 14.15 7.13
N ALA A 86 -1.95 13.68 7.36
CA ALA A 86 -2.48 13.44 8.70
C ALA A 86 -1.70 12.35 9.46
N LEU A 87 -1.02 11.42 8.77
CA LEU A 87 -0.11 10.46 9.41
C LEU A 87 1.08 11.13 10.12
N ALA A 88 1.39 12.40 9.80
CA ALA A 88 2.41 13.16 10.53
C ALA A 88 2.04 13.37 12.01
N LEU A 89 0.74 13.42 12.36
CA LEU A 89 0.30 13.63 13.74
C LEU A 89 0.67 12.47 14.68
N PRO A 90 0.31 11.19 14.41
CA PRO A 90 0.73 10.08 15.24
C PRO A 90 2.26 9.90 15.26
N LEU A 91 2.96 10.22 14.16
CA LEU A 91 4.43 10.25 14.12
C LEU A 91 5.01 11.29 15.08
N TYR A 92 4.44 12.50 15.09
CA TYR A 92 4.83 13.56 16.00
C TYR A 92 4.61 13.16 17.47
N ARG A 93 3.47 12.52 17.78
CA ARG A 93 3.20 11.98 19.13
C ARG A 93 4.23 10.95 19.58
N GLN A 94 4.78 10.16 18.64
CA GLN A 94 5.80 9.15 18.92
C GLN A 94 7.24 9.64 18.67
N TRP A 95 7.45 10.94 18.44
CA TRP A 95 8.73 11.51 18.01
C TRP A 95 9.91 11.16 18.92
N SER A 96 9.71 11.17 20.24
CA SER A 96 10.75 10.82 21.21
C SER A 96 11.24 9.37 21.06
N LYS A 97 10.32 8.42 20.88
CA LYS A 97 10.66 7.01 20.61
C LYS A 97 11.33 6.86 19.24
N LEU A 98 10.79 7.53 18.22
CA LEU A 98 11.33 7.52 16.86
C LEU A 98 12.81 7.92 16.83
N ARG A 99 13.15 9.03 17.49
CA ARG A 99 14.50 9.57 17.54
C ARG A 99 15.47 8.63 18.27
N ARG A 100 15.02 7.98 19.35
CA ARG A 100 15.84 7.01 20.10
C ARG A 100 16.12 5.75 19.28
N SER A 101 15.19 5.34 18.44
CA SER A 101 15.29 4.13 17.61
C SER A 101 15.70 4.41 16.16
N ALA A 102 16.15 5.62 15.82
CA ALA A 102 16.40 6.01 14.43
C ALA A 102 17.39 5.10 13.70
N LEU A 103 18.50 4.73 14.36
CA LEU A 103 19.51 3.84 13.77
C LEU A 103 18.98 2.41 13.55
N PRO A 104 18.38 1.72 14.56
CA PRO A 104 17.72 0.44 14.34
C PRO A 104 16.68 0.46 13.22
N LEU A 105 15.85 1.52 13.15
CA LEU A 105 14.84 1.67 12.11
C LEU A 105 15.46 1.83 10.72
N LEU A 106 16.56 2.60 10.59
CA LEU A 106 17.25 2.76 9.32
C LEU A 106 17.87 1.43 8.83
N ILE A 107 18.50 0.68 9.73
CA ILE A 107 19.06 -0.64 9.40
C ILE A 107 17.94 -1.60 9.00
N GLY A 108 16.85 -1.65 9.77
CA GLY A 108 15.69 -2.47 9.47
C GLY A 108 15.02 -2.09 8.15
N LEU A 109 14.96 -0.79 7.83
CA LEU A 109 14.45 -0.29 6.56
C LEU A 109 15.27 -0.81 5.38
N LEU A 110 16.60 -0.63 5.43
CA LEU A 110 17.50 -1.07 4.37
C LEU A 110 17.41 -2.59 4.18
N ALA A 111 17.50 -3.35 5.27
CA ALA A 111 17.41 -4.80 5.23
C ALA A 111 16.07 -5.28 4.69
N GLY A 112 14.95 -4.73 5.18
CA GLY A 112 13.61 -5.10 4.74
C GLY A 112 13.34 -4.73 3.28
N SER A 113 13.73 -3.52 2.87
CA SER A 113 13.55 -3.02 1.50
C SER A 113 14.36 -3.83 0.49
N LEU A 114 15.66 -4.05 0.77
CA LEU A 114 16.52 -4.86 -0.09
C LEU A 114 16.03 -6.30 -0.15
N THR A 115 15.64 -6.89 0.98
CA THR A 115 15.08 -8.25 1.00
C THR A 115 13.83 -8.32 0.15
N ALA A 116 12.91 -7.36 0.26
CA ALA A 116 11.69 -7.34 -0.53
C ALA A 116 11.96 -7.25 -2.04
N ILE A 117 12.89 -6.39 -2.46
CA ILE A 117 13.23 -6.21 -3.88
C ILE A 117 13.96 -7.45 -4.41
N VAL A 118 15.04 -7.87 -3.75
CA VAL A 118 15.90 -8.98 -4.21
C VAL A 118 15.13 -10.29 -4.21
N SER A 119 14.34 -10.58 -3.17
CA SER A 119 13.54 -11.81 -3.14
C SER A 119 12.47 -11.82 -4.23
N ALA A 120 11.76 -10.71 -4.45
CA ALA A 120 10.71 -10.65 -5.46
C ALA A 120 11.29 -10.81 -6.87
N VAL A 121 12.35 -10.08 -7.18
CA VAL A 121 13.05 -10.17 -8.48
C VAL A 121 13.65 -11.56 -8.68
N GLY A 122 14.36 -12.10 -7.68
CA GLY A 122 15.01 -13.40 -7.76
C GLY A 122 14.03 -14.56 -7.89
N ILE A 123 12.92 -14.53 -7.14
CA ILE A 123 11.85 -15.53 -7.28
C ILE A 123 11.22 -15.43 -8.68
N ALA A 124 10.83 -14.23 -9.13
CA ALA A 124 10.22 -14.07 -10.44
C ALA A 124 11.15 -14.54 -11.59
N ALA A 125 12.44 -14.22 -11.49
CA ALA A 125 13.47 -14.71 -12.38
C ALA A 125 13.57 -16.23 -12.40
N LEU A 126 13.59 -16.88 -11.23
CA LEU A 126 13.65 -18.34 -11.10
C LEU A 126 12.45 -19.03 -11.76
N PHE A 127 11.28 -18.39 -11.75
CA PHE A 127 10.08 -18.86 -12.44
C PHE A 127 10.02 -18.47 -13.93
N GLY A 128 11.06 -17.85 -14.49
CA GLY A 128 11.13 -17.48 -15.90
C GLY A 128 10.24 -16.29 -16.28
N ALA A 129 9.95 -15.38 -15.33
CA ALA A 129 9.15 -14.20 -15.62
C ALA A 129 9.85 -13.26 -16.61
N SER A 130 9.08 -12.63 -17.50
CA SER A 130 9.62 -11.66 -18.46
C SER A 130 10.24 -10.44 -17.77
N HIS A 131 11.20 -9.78 -18.42
CA HIS A 131 11.78 -8.52 -17.90
C HIS A 131 10.72 -7.49 -17.53
N GLN A 132 9.68 -7.36 -18.35
CA GLN A 132 8.57 -6.43 -18.11
C GLN A 132 7.79 -6.79 -16.82
N THR A 133 7.60 -8.08 -16.54
CA THR A 133 6.96 -8.56 -15.32
C THR A 133 7.84 -8.31 -14.10
N ILE A 134 9.14 -8.60 -14.20
CA ILE A 134 10.12 -8.35 -13.13
C ILE A 134 10.19 -6.85 -12.81
N ALA A 135 10.27 -6.00 -13.83
CA ALA A 135 10.23 -4.53 -13.69
C ALA A 135 8.95 -4.05 -13.01
N SER A 136 7.81 -4.67 -13.33
CA SER A 136 6.53 -4.36 -12.69
C SER A 136 6.48 -4.79 -11.21
N LEU A 137 7.17 -5.88 -10.87
CA LEU A 137 7.16 -6.51 -9.55
C LEU A 137 8.18 -5.88 -8.58
N ALA A 138 9.32 -5.41 -9.09
CA ALA A 138 10.42 -4.91 -8.26
C ALA A 138 10.00 -3.82 -7.24
N PRO A 139 9.16 -2.82 -7.58
CA PRO A 139 8.75 -1.80 -6.64
C PRO A 139 7.47 -2.14 -5.84
N LYS A 140 6.99 -3.40 -5.88
CA LYS A 140 5.66 -3.79 -5.32
C LYS A 140 5.44 -3.45 -3.84
N SER A 141 6.50 -3.28 -3.06
CA SER A 141 6.41 -3.01 -1.61
C SER A 141 6.36 -1.51 -1.28
N ALA A 142 6.46 -0.64 -2.28
CA ALA A 142 6.14 0.77 -2.15
C ALA A 142 4.61 0.98 -2.23
N THR A 143 4.16 2.23 -2.10
CA THR A 143 2.75 2.58 -2.33
C THR A 143 2.44 2.59 -3.83
N THR A 144 1.20 2.31 -4.20
CA THR A 144 0.75 2.19 -5.60
C THR A 144 1.21 3.36 -6.49
N PRO A 145 1.05 4.65 -6.09
CA PRO A 145 1.49 5.75 -6.95
C PRO A 145 3.00 5.75 -7.20
N ILE A 146 3.80 5.50 -6.15
CA ILE A 146 5.26 5.46 -6.26
C ILE A 146 5.68 4.26 -7.12
N ALA A 147 5.15 3.08 -6.81
CA ALA A 147 5.52 1.85 -7.49
C ALA A 147 5.18 1.90 -8.98
N MET A 148 4.01 2.42 -9.34
CA MET A 148 3.58 2.59 -10.74
C MET A 148 4.48 3.55 -11.51
N ALA A 149 4.87 4.68 -10.88
CA ALA A 149 5.77 5.65 -11.50
C ALA A 149 7.16 5.05 -11.74
N VAL A 150 7.73 4.38 -10.72
CA VAL A 150 9.01 3.68 -10.82
C VAL A 150 8.96 2.57 -11.86
N ALA A 151 7.89 1.77 -11.87
CA ALA A 151 7.70 0.72 -12.86
C ALA A 151 7.64 1.30 -14.28
N ALA A 152 6.92 2.40 -14.51
CA ALA A 152 6.87 3.04 -15.83
C ALA A 152 8.26 3.49 -16.30
N GLU A 153 9.06 4.06 -15.39
CA GLU A 153 10.41 4.55 -15.69
C GLU A 153 11.37 3.42 -16.06
N ILE A 154 11.26 2.27 -15.39
CA ILE A 154 12.15 1.11 -15.61
C ILE A 154 11.61 0.10 -16.63
N GLY A 155 10.57 0.45 -17.40
CA GLY A 155 10.04 -0.37 -18.49
C GLY A 155 9.04 -1.46 -18.06
N GLY A 156 8.47 -1.38 -16.86
CA GLY A 156 7.37 -2.22 -16.38
C GLY A 156 5.99 -1.77 -16.86
N ILE A 157 4.95 -2.49 -16.40
CA ILE A 157 3.54 -2.23 -16.69
C ILE A 157 2.88 -1.66 -15.43
N PRO A 158 2.53 -0.35 -15.39
CA PRO A 158 1.96 0.27 -14.19
C PRO A 158 0.67 -0.39 -13.69
N SER A 159 -0.21 -0.84 -14.60
CA SER A 159 -1.45 -1.52 -14.21
C SER A 159 -1.18 -2.86 -13.50
N LEU A 160 -0.19 -3.63 -13.97
CA LEU A 160 0.24 -4.86 -13.32
C LEU A 160 0.88 -4.55 -11.96
N THR A 161 1.74 -3.53 -11.89
CA THR A 161 2.34 -3.07 -10.63
C THR A 161 1.28 -2.71 -9.59
N ALA A 162 0.22 -2.00 -9.98
CA ALA A 162 -0.87 -1.67 -9.07
C ALA A 162 -1.50 -2.93 -8.42
N VAL A 163 -1.77 -3.97 -9.22
CA VAL A 163 -2.30 -5.25 -8.74
C VAL A 163 -1.31 -5.94 -7.81
N LEU A 164 -0.03 -5.97 -8.15
CA LEU A 164 1.03 -6.61 -7.36
C LEU A 164 1.25 -5.91 -6.02
N VAL A 165 1.18 -4.58 -6.00
CA VAL A 165 1.22 -3.77 -4.77
C VAL A 165 0.03 -4.12 -3.89
N ILE A 166 -1.20 -4.01 -4.40
CA ILE A 166 -2.41 -4.30 -3.61
C ILE A 166 -2.37 -5.72 -3.06
N SER A 167 -1.98 -6.71 -3.88
CA SER A 167 -1.85 -8.11 -3.48
C SER A 167 -0.81 -8.28 -2.38
N THR A 168 0.36 -7.63 -2.50
CA THR A 168 1.41 -7.64 -1.47
C THR A 168 0.90 -7.06 -0.15
N GLY A 169 0.20 -5.92 -0.20
CA GLY A 169 -0.36 -5.25 0.97
C GLY A 169 -1.41 -6.10 1.69
N ILE A 170 -2.34 -6.71 0.94
CA ILE A 170 -3.34 -7.60 1.50
C ILE A 170 -2.67 -8.83 2.12
N PHE A 171 -1.76 -9.48 1.39
CA PHE A 171 -1.07 -10.67 1.86
C PHE A 171 -0.34 -10.42 3.18
N GLY A 172 0.45 -9.35 3.28
CA GLY A 172 1.15 -9.07 4.52
C GLY A 172 0.22 -8.59 5.64
N ALA A 173 -0.87 -7.86 5.35
CA ALA A 173 -1.88 -7.53 6.38
C ALA A 173 -2.58 -8.77 6.96
N VAL A 174 -2.73 -9.83 6.16
CA VAL A 174 -3.28 -11.13 6.59
C VAL A 174 -2.24 -11.94 7.37
N CYS A 175 -1.04 -12.09 6.82
CA CYS A 175 -0.02 -13.01 7.33
C CYS A 175 0.81 -12.45 8.48
N ALA A 176 0.97 -11.12 8.60
CA ALA A 176 1.91 -10.51 9.55
C ALA A 176 1.67 -10.92 11.00
N ARG A 177 0.40 -11.03 11.44
CA ARG A 177 0.11 -11.44 12.82
C ARG A 177 0.66 -12.84 13.11
N GLY A 178 0.44 -13.80 12.22
CA GLY A 178 0.91 -15.18 12.37
C GLY A 178 2.43 -15.26 12.37
N ILE A 179 3.08 -14.60 11.41
CA ILE A 179 4.55 -14.59 11.27
C ILE A 179 5.20 -13.94 12.48
N LEU A 180 4.76 -12.74 12.87
CA LEU A 180 5.37 -12.00 13.99
C LEU A 180 5.15 -12.71 15.34
N ASN A 181 4.02 -13.41 15.51
CA ASN A 181 3.80 -14.25 16.70
C ASN A 181 4.72 -15.47 16.72
N ALA A 182 4.92 -16.14 15.58
CA ALA A 182 5.83 -17.27 15.47
C ALA A 182 7.28 -16.87 15.78
N LEU A 183 7.67 -15.65 15.37
CA LEU A 183 8.97 -15.06 15.67
C LEU A 183 9.07 -14.46 17.10
N ARG A 184 7.99 -14.50 17.89
CA ARG A 184 7.92 -13.93 19.25
C ARG A 184 8.28 -12.44 19.30
N ILE A 185 7.81 -11.68 18.31
CA ILE A 185 7.98 -10.22 18.24
C ILE A 185 6.72 -9.57 18.79
N ASP A 186 6.80 -9.04 20.01
CA ASP A 186 5.64 -8.46 20.71
C ASP A 186 5.61 -6.92 20.68
N GLU A 187 6.76 -6.27 20.44
CA GLU A 187 6.87 -4.81 20.52
C GLU A 187 6.05 -4.11 19.41
N PRO A 188 5.04 -3.28 19.77
CA PRO A 188 4.14 -2.66 18.78
C PRO A 188 4.86 -1.82 17.72
N ALA A 189 5.91 -1.08 18.13
CA ALA A 189 6.72 -0.27 17.23
C ALA A 189 7.41 -1.13 16.15
N VAL A 190 8.03 -2.25 16.55
CA VAL A 190 8.74 -3.17 15.64
C VAL A 190 7.75 -3.86 14.70
N ARG A 191 6.64 -4.39 15.24
CA ARG A 191 5.59 -5.04 14.44
C ARG A 191 4.98 -4.06 13.43
N GLY A 192 4.70 -2.84 13.87
CA GLY A 192 4.20 -1.76 13.04
C GLY A 192 5.17 -1.44 11.92
N PHE A 193 6.42 -1.13 12.25
CA PHE A 193 7.45 -0.78 11.27
C PHE A 193 7.67 -1.87 10.22
N ALA A 194 7.82 -3.13 10.65
CA ALA A 194 7.99 -4.27 9.75
C ALA A 194 6.79 -4.43 8.79
N LEU A 195 5.57 -4.30 9.31
CA LEU A 195 4.36 -4.37 8.49
C LEU A 195 4.25 -3.19 7.52
N GLY A 196 4.66 -1.98 7.92
CA GLY A 196 4.70 -0.81 7.05
C GLY A 196 5.68 -0.96 5.89
N VAL A 197 6.89 -1.47 6.16
CA VAL A 197 7.91 -1.74 5.14
C VAL A 197 7.47 -2.85 4.19
N ALA A 198 6.87 -3.93 4.71
CA ALA A 198 6.49 -5.10 3.90
C ALA A 198 5.16 -4.95 3.15
N SER A 199 4.24 -4.11 3.64
CA SER A 199 2.83 -4.08 3.21
C SER A 199 2.22 -2.69 3.08
N HIS A 200 3.07 -1.66 3.07
CA HIS A 200 2.75 -0.27 2.71
C HIS A 200 1.46 0.24 3.40
N GLY A 201 0.64 1.00 2.68
CA GLY A 201 -0.59 1.62 3.21
C GLY A 201 -1.64 0.64 3.71
N ILE A 202 -1.77 -0.54 3.10
CA ILE A 202 -2.76 -1.54 3.54
C ILE A 202 -2.33 -2.14 4.89
N GLY A 203 -1.05 -2.50 5.02
CA GLY A 203 -0.46 -2.92 6.28
C GLY A 203 -0.52 -1.83 7.35
N THR A 204 -0.28 -0.58 6.97
CA THR A 204 -0.36 0.58 7.88
C THR A 204 -1.77 0.78 8.42
N ALA A 205 -2.78 0.75 7.55
CA ALA A 205 -4.18 0.81 7.97
C ALA A 205 -4.52 -0.35 8.93
N ARG A 206 -3.99 -1.55 8.66
CA ARG A 206 -4.15 -2.69 9.55
C ARG A 206 -3.46 -2.49 10.90
N ALA A 207 -2.27 -1.89 10.93
CA ALA A 207 -1.55 -1.58 12.17
C ALA A 207 -2.32 -0.60 13.06
N PHE A 208 -2.97 0.42 12.46
CA PHE A 208 -3.83 1.35 13.22
C PHE A 208 -5.03 0.68 13.86
N GLN A 209 -5.56 -0.40 13.27
CA GLN A 209 -6.62 -1.20 13.89
C GLN A 209 -6.13 -2.00 15.10
N VAL A 210 -4.82 -2.22 15.23
CA VAL A 210 -4.20 -2.91 16.38
C VAL A 210 -3.83 -1.90 17.47
N GLY A 211 -3.29 -0.74 17.10
CA GLY A 211 -2.98 0.33 18.05
C GLY A 211 -2.29 1.53 17.41
N GLU A 212 -2.38 2.69 18.08
CA GLU A 212 -1.83 3.96 17.57
C GLU A 212 -0.31 3.90 17.39
N GLU A 213 0.42 3.28 18.32
CA GLU A 213 1.89 3.14 18.22
C GLU A 213 2.30 2.25 17.04
N ALA A 214 1.69 1.08 16.88
CA ALA A 214 1.96 0.21 15.73
C ALA A 214 1.62 0.92 14.41
N GLY A 215 0.50 1.65 14.37
CA GLY A 215 0.10 2.45 13.21
C GLY A 215 1.10 3.56 12.87
N ALA A 216 1.59 4.30 13.86
CA ALA A 216 2.58 5.36 13.67
C ALA A 216 3.87 4.82 13.06
N PHE A 217 4.43 3.75 13.63
CA PHE A 217 5.65 3.13 13.11
C PHE A 217 5.44 2.45 11.74
N ALA A 218 4.26 1.88 11.49
CA ALA A 218 3.92 1.37 10.16
C ALA A 218 3.85 2.50 9.12
N GLY A 219 3.26 3.64 9.48
CA GLY A 219 3.22 4.84 8.63
C GLY A 219 4.63 5.34 8.30
N LEU A 220 5.54 5.35 9.29
CA LEU A 220 6.96 5.65 9.06
C LEU A 220 7.56 4.67 8.05
N GLY A 221 7.42 3.36 8.31
CA GLY A 221 7.99 2.30 7.49
C GLY A 221 7.49 2.38 6.05
N MET A 222 6.19 2.59 5.84
CA MET A 222 5.58 2.81 4.53
C MET A 222 6.20 4.02 3.82
N GLY A 223 6.25 5.18 4.49
CA GLY A 223 6.73 6.41 3.88
C GLY A 223 8.21 6.33 3.49
N LEU A 224 9.05 5.90 4.44
CA LEU A 224 10.48 5.74 4.20
C LEU A 224 10.78 4.67 3.15
N ASN A 225 10.06 3.54 3.18
CA ASN A 225 10.26 2.48 2.19
C ASN A 225 9.81 2.92 0.78
N GLY A 226 8.76 3.74 0.67
CA GLY A 226 8.36 4.35 -0.61
C GLY A 226 9.49 5.17 -1.22
N VAL A 227 10.08 6.08 -0.44
CA VAL A 227 11.24 6.89 -0.88
C VAL A 227 12.42 5.99 -1.24
N LEU A 228 12.79 5.07 -0.35
CA LEU A 228 13.95 4.21 -0.56
C LEU A 228 13.78 3.33 -1.80
N THR A 229 12.62 2.72 -1.99
CA THR A 229 12.30 1.88 -3.16
C THR A 229 12.42 2.68 -4.45
N ALA A 230 11.96 3.94 -4.46
CA ALA A 230 12.03 4.81 -5.63
C ALA A 230 13.47 5.10 -6.10
N PHE A 231 14.44 5.14 -5.18
CA PHE A 231 15.85 5.28 -5.52
C PHE A 231 16.55 3.94 -5.78
N VAL A 232 16.27 2.94 -4.95
CA VAL A 232 16.98 1.66 -4.98
C VAL A 232 16.59 0.83 -6.18
N VAL A 233 15.31 0.76 -6.55
CA VAL A 233 14.86 -0.12 -7.65
C VAL A 233 15.49 0.26 -8.99
N PRO A 234 15.48 1.54 -9.45
CA PRO A 234 16.11 1.93 -10.71
C PRO A 234 17.62 1.62 -10.77
N ILE A 235 18.31 1.64 -9.63
CA ILE A 235 19.75 1.35 -9.56
C ILE A 235 20.02 -0.15 -9.49
N LEU A 236 19.25 -0.87 -8.68
CA LEU A 236 19.48 -2.27 -8.35
C LEU A 236 19.00 -3.21 -9.45
N LEU A 237 17.87 -2.90 -10.10
CA LEU A 237 17.29 -3.78 -11.11
C LEU A 237 18.23 -4.05 -12.31
N PRO A 238 18.91 -3.05 -12.91
CA PRO A 238 19.87 -3.29 -13.98
C PRO A 238 21.09 -4.12 -13.55
N VAL A 239 21.45 -4.08 -12.26
CA VAL A 239 22.53 -4.90 -11.72
C VAL A 239 22.05 -6.34 -11.58
N LEU A 240 20.86 -6.56 -11.00
CA LEU A 240 20.27 -7.89 -10.84
C LEU A 240 20.00 -8.55 -12.20
N SER A 241 19.54 -7.80 -13.20
CA SER A 241 19.26 -8.34 -14.53
C SER A 241 20.48 -8.77 -15.32
N ARG A 242 21.72 -8.49 -14.85
CA ARG A 242 22.94 -9.06 -15.44
C ARG A 242 23.20 -10.49 -14.99
N TRP A 243 22.59 -10.92 -13.89
CA TRP A 243 22.80 -12.22 -13.25
C TRP A 243 21.62 -13.17 -13.44
N ILE A 244 20.53 -12.66 -14.01
CA ILE A 244 19.29 -13.37 -14.33
C ILE A 244 19.26 -13.56 -15.84
#